data_AF-A0A067DZX1-F1
#
_entry.id   AF-A0A067DZX1-F1
#
_cell.length_a   1.000
_cell.length_b   1.000
_cell.length_c   1.000
_cell.angle_alpha   90.00
_cell.angle_beta   90.00
_cell.angle_gamma   90.00
#
_symmetry.space_group_name_H-M   'P 1'
#
loop_
_entity.id
_entity.type
_entity.pdbx_description
1 polymer ?
#
loop_
_entity_poly.entity_id
_entity_poly.type
_entity_poly.pdbx_seq_one_letter_code
_entity_poly.pdbx_strand_id
1 'polypeptide(L)'
;MDVQWLLIIHGLLTLLVVVSFLCGQWPIFEGTPIQRIHYFLTFGAYDYFLRFVGSVFGEKAINAILSVEYFCCDRPNPVLQIIYLAIIGITYYFIAKSSFSYIPGYYLSGFHRSSRYTSLLGVGIGVFFFLLTSFADPGTVKAENVSQYQSAYPYDNIIYTEKECSTCKIPKPARSKHCSICNRCVARFDHHCGWMNNCIGERNTRYFMAFLLWHLFLCLYGIVALGFVLAGRLKELRVVYILTVYYGIENSFRKLAPHVVQWLLGSYNTQILLMVFLAVVSLLLASFFGYHANLCRTNTTTNETVKWQDHMNWLRKVNEARASAAALKASINGMSSERKPPDSKWKTFFRRSPLEDSGAVVKNNIYDKGILHNVWEVISPPSTRRSFLRTKSKSS
;
A
#
# COMPACT_ATOMS: atom_id res chain seq x y z
N MET A 1 -14.12 35.36 -15.79
CA MET A 1 -14.52 33.96 -16.04
C MET A 1 -13.32 33.07 -16.39
N ASP A 2 -12.21 33.64 -16.88
CA ASP A 2 -11.05 32.87 -17.36
C ASP A 2 -10.28 32.14 -16.25
N VAL A 3 -10.23 32.70 -15.05
CA VAL A 3 -9.58 32.07 -13.87
C VAL A 3 -10.30 30.78 -13.44
N GLN A 4 -11.63 30.71 -13.61
CA GLN A 4 -12.39 29.50 -13.28
C GLN A 4 -12.12 28.37 -14.28
N TRP A 5 -12.00 28.69 -15.57
CA TRP A 5 -11.64 27.70 -16.59
C TRP A 5 -10.22 27.18 -16.42
N LEU A 6 -9.26 28.05 -16.08
CA LEU A 6 -7.89 27.62 -15.76
C LEU A 6 -7.85 26.66 -14.57
N LEU A 7 -8.60 26.93 -13.50
CA LEU A 7 -8.73 26.05 -12.34
C LEU A 7 -9.37 24.71 -12.69
N ILE A 8 -10.42 24.71 -13.53
CA ILE A 8 -11.07 23.49 -14.00
C ILE A 8 -10.12 22.66 -14.86
N ILE A 9 -9.44 23.28 -15.83
CA ILE A 9 -8.46 22.60 -16.69
C ILE A 9 -7.31 22.03 -15.85
N HIS A 10 -6.78 22.81 -14.90
CA HIS A 10 -5.75 22.34 -13.99
C HIS A 10 -6.23 21.18 -13.12
N GLY A 11 -7.46 21.24 -12.59
CA GLY A 11 -8.06 20.18 -11.82
C GLY A 11 -8.24 18.89 -12.63
N LEU A 12 -8.73 18.99 -13.86
CA LEU A 12 -8.89 17.86 -14.78
C LEU A 12 -7.54 17.25 -15.18
N LEU A 13 -6.54 18.08 -15.47
CA LEU A 13 -5.19 17.62 -15.79
C LEU A 13 -4.55 16.91 -14.59
N THR A 14 -4.67 17.50 -13.41
CA THR A 14 -4.17 16.91 -12.16
C THR A 14 -4.86 15.57 -11.89
N LEU A 15 -6.19 15.50 -12.06
CA LEU A 15 -6.93 14.26 -11.92
C LEU A 15 -6.47 13.19 -12.92
N LEU A 16 -6.26 13.56 -14.19
CA LEU A 16 -5.76 12.64 -15.21
C LEU A 16 -4.37 12.09 -14.84
N VAL A 17 -3.45 12.95 -14.38
CA VAL A 17 -2.10 12.56 -13.94
C VAL A 17 -2.19 11.62 -12.74
N VAL A 18 -2.99 11.97 -11.73
CA VAL A 18 -3.16 11.15 -10.51
C VAL A 18 -3.78 9.79 -10.82
N VAL A 19 -4.85 9.76 -11.61
CA VAL A 19 -5.51 8.50 -12.02
C VAL A 19 -4.57 7.64 -12.86
N SER A 20 -3.84 8.24 -13.80
CA SER A 20 -2.86 7.50 -14.61
C SER A 20 -1.73 6.94 -13.75
N PHE A 21 -1.20 7.73 -12.82
CA PHE A 21 -0.16 7.29 -11.90
C PHE A 21 -0.62 6.12 -11.02
N LEU A 22 -1.79 6.23 -10.39
CA LEU A 22 -2.29 5.24 -9.43
C LEU A 22 -2.86 3.98 -10.10
N CYS A 23 -3.61 4.13 -11.18
CA CYS A 23 -4.43 3.05 -11.75
C CYS A 23 -3.94 2.56 -13.12
N GLY A 24 -3.01 3.26 -13.78
CA GLY A 24 -2.67 2.96 -15.18
C GLY A 24 -2.00 1.61 -15.44
N GLN A 25 -1.56 0.90 -14.40
CA GLN A 25 -1.08 -0.49 -14.46
C GLN A 25 -2.21 -1.55 -14.49
N TRP A 26 -3.46 -1.16 -14.29
CA TRP A 26 -4.57 -2.11 -14.22
C TRP A 26 -4.91 -2.69 -15.61
N PRO A 27 -5.34 -3.97 -15.69
CA PRO A 27 -5.66 -4.62 -16.96
C PRO A 27 -6.71 -3.88 -17.80
N ILE A 28 -7.64 -3.16 -17.16
CA ILE A 28 -8.67 -2.36 -17.85
C ILE A 28 -8.10 -1.21 -18.69
N PHE A 29 -6.87 -0.77 -18.40
CA PHE A 29 -6.21 0.33 -19.11
C PHE A 29 -5.14 -0.16 -20.10
N GLU A 30 -5.02 -1.47 -20.32
CA GLU A 30 -4.05 -2.02 -21.25
C GLU A 30 -4.27 -1.50 -22.69
N GLY A 31 -3.21 -0.98 -23.31
CA GLY A 31 -3.25 -0.34 -24.63
C GLY A 31 -3.77 1.10 -24.66
N THR A 32 -4.23 1.65 -23.54
CA THR A 32 -4.85 3.00 -23.48
C THR A 32 -3.82 4.13 -23.26
N PRO A 33 -4.18 5.40 -23.54
CA PRO A 33 -3.34 6.55 -23.19
C PRO A 33 -3.01 6.65 -21.70
N ILE A 34 -3.91 6.19 -20.82
CA ILE A 34 -3.71 6.18 -19.36
C ILE A 34 -2.53 5.29 -18.99
N GLN A 35 -2.43 4.10 -19.60
CA GLN A 35 -1.27 3.21 -19.39
C GLN A 35 0.02 3.82 -19.95
N ARG A 36 -0.03 4.53 -21.08
CA ARG A 36 1.15 5.23 -21.63
C ARG A 36 1.62 6.35 -20.71
N ILE A 37 0.70 7.16 -20.17
CA ILE A 37 1.02 8.19 -19.18
C ILE A 37 1.61 7.55 -17.93
N HIS A 38 1.05 6.44 -17.44
CA HIS A 38 1.61 5.70 -16.32
C HIS A 38 3.07 5.31 -16.57
N TYR A 39 3.37 4.60 -17.67
CA TYR A 39 4.74 4.20 -18.00
C TYR A 39 5.69 5.38 -18.17
N PHE A 40 5.21 6.49 -18.75
CA PHE A 40 6.00 7.71 -18.85
C PHE A 40 6.31 8.28 -17.45
N LEU A 41 5.32 8.39 -16.57
CA LEU A 41 5.52 8.94 -15.23
C LEU A 41 6.39 8.04 -14.34
N THR A 42 6.28 6.72 -14.46
CA THR A 42 6.99 5.77 -13.59
C THR A 42 8.39 5.43 -14.04
N PHE A 43 8.63 5.34 -15.35
CA PHE A 43 9.94 4.95 -15.90
C PHE A 43 10.48 5.96 -16.91
N GLY A 44 9.63 6.40 -17.85
CA GLY A 44 10.07 7.23 -18.97
C GLY A 44 10.67 8.56 -18.54
N ALA A 45 10.00 9.31 -17.66
CA ALA A 45 10.44 10.61 -17.19
C ALA A 45 11.79 10.54 -16.49
N TYR A 46 12.03 9.47 -15.71
CA TYR A 46 13.31 9.24 -15.05
C TYR A 46 14.42 8.90 -16.06
N ASP A 47 14.15 8.03 -17.03
CA ASP A 47 15.11 7.71 -18.09
C ASP A 47 15.47 8.93 -18.95
N TYR A 48 14.47 9.74 -19.35
CA TYR A 48 14.71 11.01 -20.05
C TYR A 48 15.52 11.99 -19.20
N PHE A 49 15.24 12.08 -17.90
CA PHE A 49 16.02 12.90 -16.97
C PHE A 49 17.48 12.44 -16.90
N LEU A 50 17.75 11.14 -16.76
CA LEU A 50 19.12 10.61 -16.75
C LEU A 50 19.85 10.87 -18.07
N ARG A 51 19.18 10.68 -19.21
CA ARG A 51 19.75 11.01 -20.53
C ARG A 51 20.05 12.49 -20.70
N PHE A 52 19.14 13.35 -20.22
CA PHE A 52 19.34 14.80 -20.21
C PHE A 52 20.55 15.18 -19.36
N VAL A 53 20.65 14.64 -18.13
CA VAL A 53 21.81 14.86 -17.26
C VAL A 53 23.09 14.37 -17.92
N GLY A 54 23.07 13.21 -18.57
CA GLY A 54 24.22 12.70 -19.33
C GLY A 54 24.64 13.60 -20.48
N SER A 55 23.66 14.13 -21.22
CA SER A 55 23.91 15.05 -22.34
C SER A 55 24.52 16.38 -21.88
N VAL A 56 24.04 16.94 -20.76
CA VAL A 56 24.45 18.26 -20.27
C VAL A 56 25.70 18.20 -19.39
N PHE A 57 25.81 17.20 -18.53
CA PHE A 57 26.82 17.12 -17.46
C PHE A 57 27.76 15.91 -17.58
N GLY A 58 27.54 15.04 -18.58
CA GLY A 58 28.37 13.86 -18.84
C GLY A 58 28.12 12.67 -17.90
N GLU A 59 28.87 11.59 -18.11
CA GLU A 59 28.68 10.32 -17.38
C GLU A 59 28.95 10.41 -15.88
N LYS A 60 29.83 11.32 -15.44
CA LYS A 60 30.10 11.52 -14.01
C LYS A 60 28.84 11.94 -13.24
N ALA A 61 28.01 12.78 -13.84
CA ALA A 61 26.76 13.23 -13.23
C ALA A 61 25.71 12.11 -13.19
N ILE A 62 25.61 11.30 -14.25
CA ILE A 62 24.78 10.09 -14.25
C ILE A 62 25.22 9.16 -13.12
N ASN A 63 26.51 8.85 -13.03
CA ASN A 63 27.04 7.96 -12.00
C ASN A 63 26.82 8.50 -10.58
N ALA A 64 26.87 9.82 -10.39
CA ALA A 64 26.52 10.44 -9.11
C ALA A 64 25.04 10.22 -8.77
N ILE A 65 24.11 10.42 -9.72
CA ILE A 65 22.69 10.17 -9.50
C ILE A 65 22.42 8.70 -9.21
N LEU A 66 22.98 7.78 -10.01
CA LEU A 66 22.85 6.34 -9.80
C LEU A 66 23.45 5.90 -8.45
N SER A 67 24.52 6.55 -7.99
CA SER A 67 25.09 6.30 -6.66
C SER A 67 24.13 6.73 -5.54
N VAL A 68 23.46 7.87 -5.70
CA VAL A 68 22.42 8.34 -4.78
C VAL A 68 21.20 7.41 -4.81
N GLU A 69 20.75 6.99 -5.99
CA GLU A 69 19.67 6.01 -6.15
C GLU A 69 20.02 4.69 -5.43
N TYR A 70 21.20 4.14 -5.69
CA TYR A 70 21.67 2.93 -5.05
C TYR A 70 21.76 3.08 -3.52
N PHE A 71 22.20 4.23 -3.02
CA PHE A 71 22.22 4.51 -1.58
C PHE A 71 20.80 4.58 -0.99
N CYS A 72 19.87 5.26 -1.67
CA CYS A 72 18.51 5.50 -1.19
C CYS A 72 17.59 4.27 -1.31
N CYS A 73 17.74 3.47 -2.36
CA CYS A 73 16.80 2.42 -2.74
C CYS A 73 17.33 1.00 -2.55
N ASP A 74 18.63 0.77 -2.74
CA ASP A 74 19.24 -0.57 -2.77
C ASP A 74 20.11 -0.88 -1.55
N ARG A 75 20.26 0.06 -0.62
CA ARG A 75 20.98 -0.14 0.64
C ARG A 75 20.17 0.34 1.85
N PRO A 76 20.32 -0.31 3.02
CA PRO A 76 19.69 0.15 4.24
C PRO A 76 20.19 1.55 4.59
N ASN A 77 19.27 2.50 4.71
CA ASN A 77 19.57 3.89 5.04
C ASN A 77 18.38 4.52 5.79
N PRO A 78 18.62 5.47 6.71
CA PRO A 78 17.56 6.06 7.53
C PRO A 78 16.83 7.22 6.85
N VAL A 79 17.08 7.52 5.57
CA VAL A 79 16.58 8.75 4.93
C VAL A 79 15.05 8.82 4.98
N LEU A 80 14.36 7.75 4.61
CA LEU A 80 12.89 7.72 4.66
C LEU A 80 12.34 7.77 6.09
N GLN A 81 13.07 7.24 7.07
CA GLN A 81 12.70 7.34 8.48
C GLN A 81 12.78 8.78 8.97
N ILE A 82 13.85 9.50 8.59
CA ILE A 82 14.05 10.92 8.92
C ILE A 82 12.95 11.76 8.25
N ILE A 83 12.66 11.51 6.97
CA ILE A 83 11.58 12.20 6.25
C ILE A 83 10.25 11.99 6.95
N TYR A 84 9.92 10.77 7.35
CA TYR A 84 8.68 10.49 8.09
C TYR A 84 8.62 11.25 9.42
N LEU A 85 9.69 11.23 10.22
CA LEU A 85 9.74 11.98 11.49
C LEU A 85 9.63 13.49 11.28
N ALA A 86 10.25 14.02 10.22
CA ALA A 86 10.14 15.41 9.83
C ALA A 86 8.69 15.77 9.44
N ILE A 87 8.01 14.94 8.64
CA ILE A 87 6.60 15.15 8.26
C ILE A 87 5.73 15.22 9.52
N ILE A 88 5.85 14.24 10.42
CA ILE A 88 5.04 14.21 11.66
C ILE A 88 5.34 15.42 12.55
N GLY A 89 6.61 15.76 12.74
CA GLY A 89 7.03 16.90 13.55
C GLY A 89 6.55 18.25 12.99
N ILE A 90 6.72 18.45 11.68
CA ILE A 90 6.30 19.67 10.98
C ILE A 90 4.77 19.80 10.98
N THR A 91 4.03 18.73 10.65
CA THR A 91 2.57 18.74 10.70
C THR A 91 2.07 19.04 12.11
N TYR A 92 2.65 18.42 13.14
CA TYR A 92 2.28 18.70 14.53
C TYR A 92 2.60 20.14 14.93
N TYR A 93 3.76 20.67 14.54
CA TYR A 93 4.14 22.06 14.78
C TYR A 93 3.11 23.03 14.19
N PHE A 94 2.72 22.83 12.92
CA PHE A 94 1.73 23.69 12.28
C PHE A 94 0.37 23.60 12.98
N ILE A 95 -0.11 22.39 13.32
CA ILE A 95 -1.36 22.21 14.07
C ILE A 95 -1.29 22.93 15.42
N ALA A 96 -0.20 22.75 16.17
CA ALA A 96 -0.02 23.36 17.48
C ALA A 96 -0.03 24.89 17.37
N LYS A 97 0.76 25.45 16.45
CA LYS A 97 0.88 26.90 16.24
C LYS A 97 -0.41 27.52 15.73
N SER A 98 -1.08 26.88 14.77
CA SER A 98 -2.27 27.44 14.12
C SER A 98 -3.56 27.23 14.91
N SER A 99 -3.64 26.20 15.75
CA SER A 99 -4.93 25.74 16.27
C SER A 99 -5.00 25.66 17.79
N PHE A 100 -3.88 25.54 18.51
CA PHE A 100 -3.95 25.44 19.99
C PHE A 100 -4.35 26.75 20.66
N SER A 101 -4.16 27.89 19.99
CA SER A 101 -4.65 29.19 20.45
C SER A 101 -6.18 29.26 20.54
N TYR A 102 -6.89 28.47 19.73
CA TYR A 102 -8.36 28.36 19.75
C TYR A 102 -8.88 27.30 20.72
N ILE A 103 -7.99 26.70 21.51
CA ILE A 103 -8.31 25.78 22.60
C ILE A 103 -7.90 26.53 23.87
N PRO A 104 -8.79 26.95 24.77
CA PRO A 104 -10.20 26.60 24.83
C PRO A 104 -11.11 27.27 23.79
N GLY A 105 -12.03 26.48 23.20
CA GLY A 105 -13.06 26.97 22.28
C GLY A 105 -14.39 26.26 22.51
N TYR A 106 -15.46 26.72 21.86
CA TYR A 106 -16.85 26.32 22.14
C TYR A 106 -17.07 24.79 22.23
N TYR A 107 -16.63 24.04 21.23
CA TYR A 107 -16.79 22.57 21.16
C TYR A 107 -15.67 21.79 21.86
N LEU A 108 -14.56 22.46 22.18
CA LEU A 108 -13.41 21.86 22.86
C LEU A 108 -13.37 22.25 24.35
N SER A 109 -14.45 22.88 24.86
CA SER A 109 -14.67 23.52 26.19
C SER A 109 -14.46 22.64 27.43
N GLY A 110 -14.76 21.35 27.34
CA GLY A 110 -14.64 20.42 28.49
C GLY A 110 -13.26 19.77 28.64
N PHE A 111 -12.44 19.76 27.59
CA PHE A 111 -11.25 18.88 27.48
C PHE A 111 -9.92 19.65 27.29
N HIS A 112 -9.88 20.95 27.52
CA HIS A 112 -8.78 21.86 27.14
C HIS A 112 -7.35 21.40 27.43
N ARG A 113 -7.11 20.95 28.66
CA ARG A 113 -5.80 20.44 29.07
C ARG A 113 -5.57 19.03 28.50
N SER A 114 -6.64 18.23 28.49
CA SER A 114 -6.61 16.87 27.97
C SER A 114 -6.35 16.82 26.46
N SER A 115 -6.99 17.64 25.62
CA SER A 115 -6.83 17.57 24.15
C SER A 115 -5.40 17.88 23.70
N ARG A 116 -4.73 18.88 24.31
CA ARG A 116 -3.33 19.22 23.98
C ARG A 116 -2.39 18.08 24.38
N TYR A 117 -2.45 17.60 25.62
CA TYR A 117 -1.59 16.50 26.09
C TYR A 117 -1.92 15.16 25.43
N THR A 118 -3.19 14.88 25.15
CA THR A 118 -3.65 13.68 24.44
C THR A 118 -3.13 13.67 23.01
N SER A 119 -3.12 14.82 22.32
CA SER A 119 -2.54 14.90 20.96
C SER A 119 -1.03 14.61 20.96
N LEU A 120 -0.28 15.16 21.93
CA LEU A 120 1.16 14.92 22.06
C LEU A 120 1.45 13.45 22.42
N LEU A 121 0.71 12.90 23.38
CA LEU A 121 0.79 11.49 23.74
C LEU A 121 0.46 10.58 22.55
N GLY A 122 -0.57 10.94 21.78
CA GLY A 122 -0.97 10.23 20.57
C GLY A 122 0.14 10.18 19.52
N VAL A 123 0.79 11.31 19.26
CA VAL A 123 1.98 11.37 18.39
C VAL A 123 3.12 10.51 18.96
N GLY A 124 3.38 10.60 20.27
CA GLY A 124 4.41 9.81 20.94
C GLY A 124 4.20 8.30 20.81
N ILE A 125 2.97 7.81 20.99
CA ILE A 125 2.61 6.40 20.79
C ILE A 125 2.79 5.99 19.31
N GLY A 126 2.46 6.88 18.37
CA GLY A 126 2.68 6.63 16.94
C GLY A 126 4.15 6.49 16.59
N VAL A 127 5.00 7.38 17.12
CA VAL A 127 6.46 7.29 16.98
C VAL A 127 6.99 6.02 17.66
N PHE A 128 6.46 5.64 18.82
CA PHE A 128 6.83 4.39 19.48
C PHE A 128 6.56 3.16 18.61
N PHE A 129 5.36 3.02 18.02
CA PHE A 129 5.06 1.89 17.12
C PHE A 129 5.92 1.91 15.85
N PHE A 130 6.22 3.10 15.32
CA PHE A 130 7.13 3.27 14.19
C PHE A 130 8.53 2.76 14.51
N LEU A 131 9.11 3.18 15.65
CA LEU A 131 10.43 2.73 16.09
C LEU A 131 10.43 1.24 16.41
N LEU A 132 9.39 0.74 17.08
CA LEU A 132 9.25 -0.68 17.40
C LEU A 132 9.24 -1.54 16.14
N THR A 133 8.53 -1.11 15.09
CA THR A 133 8.50 -1.81 13.80
C THR A 133 9.85 -1.71 13.08
N SER A 134 10.48 -0.54 13.12
CA SER A 134 11.77 -0.26 12.48
C SER A 134 12.91 -1.09 13.06
N PHE A 135 12.96 -1.27 14.38
CA PHE A 135 14.09 -1.91 15.05
C PHE A 135 13.82 -3.35 15.52
N ALA A 136 12.58 -3.84 15.45
CA ALA A 136 12.30 -5.24 15.77
C ALA A 136 12.96 -6.19 14.77
N ASP A 137 13.42 -7.35 15.27
CA ASP A 137 13.81 -8.47 14.40
C ASP A 137 12.57 -8.93 13.60
N PRO A 138 12.61 -8.94 12.26
CA PRO A 138 11.48 -9.36 11.45
C PRO A 138 11.25 -10.89 11.46
N GLY A 139 12.14 -11.66 12.08
CA GLY A 139 12.17 -13.12 11.98
C GLY A 139 13.36 -13.58 11.15
N THR A 140 14.55 -13.09 11.49
CA THR A 140 15.78 -13.41 10.76
C THR A 140 16.09 -14.91 10.86
N VAL A 141 16.20 -15.57 9.70
CA VAL A 141 16.55 -16.99 9.61
C VAL A 141 18.06 -17.13 9.59
N LYS A 142 18.57 -17.95 10.50
CA LYS A 142 19.98 -18.28 10.70
C LYS A 142 20.15 -19.80 10.74
N ALA A 143 21.38 -20.29 10.60
CA ALA A 143 21.68 -21.72 10.71
C ALA A 143 21.16 -22.34 12.02
N GLU A 144 21.16 -21.58 13.12
CA GLU A 144 20.70 -22.02 14.44
C GLU A 144 19.18 -22.25 14.55
N ASN A 145 18.36 -21.54 13.76
CA ASN A 145 16.89 -21.56 13.89
C ASN A 145 16.16 -22.05 12.62
N VAL A 146 16.90 -22.36 11.56
CA VAL A 146 16.34 -22.77 10.27
C VAL A 146 15.47 -24.02 10.37
N SER A 147 15.90 -25.02 11.13
CA SER A 147 15.18 -26.28 11.34
C SER A 147 13.82 -26.07 12.02
N GLN A 148 13.78 -25.16 13.00
CA GLN A 148 12.56 -24.79 13.72
C GLN A 148 11.57 -24.10 12.78
N TYR A 149 12.06 -23.20 11.90
CA TYR A 149 11.25 -22.56 10.89
C TYR A 149 10.72 -23.54 9.83
N GLN A 150 11.53 -24.51 9.41
CA GLN A 150 11.08 -25.56 8.49
C GLN A 150 9.98 -26.44 9.11
N SER A 151 10.08 -26.74 10.40
CA SER A 151 9.04 -27.49 11.12
C SER A 151 7.76 -26.67 11.32
N ALA A 152 7.88 -25.35 11.53
CA ALA A 152 6.73 -24.47 11.71
C ALA A 152 5.96 -24.20 10.40
N TYR A 153 6.66 -24.16 9.27
CA TYR A 153 6.10 -23.83 7.96
C TYR A 153 6.39 -24.96 6.95
N PRO A 154 5.45 -25.91 6.76
CA PRO A 154 5.61 -26.98 5.78
C PRO A 154 5.59 -26.43 4.35
N TYR A 155 6.29 -27.08 3.44
CA TYR A 155 6.27 -26.75 2.01
C TYR A 155 4.95 -27.17 1.37
N ASP A 156 4.38 -26.31 0.52
CA ASP A 156 3.17 -26.63 -0.25
C ASP A 156 3.50 -27.35 -1.56
N ASN A 157 4.77 -27.38 -1.98
CA ASN A 157 5.25 -27.90 -3.26
C ASN A 157 4.59 -27.26 -4.50
N ILE A 158 3.98 -26.09 -4.32
CA ILE A 158 3.34 -25.28 -5.37
C ILE A 158 4.14 -23.99 -5.56
N ILE A 159 4.13 -23.11 -4.55
CA ILE A 159 4.87 -21.84 -4.56
C ILE A 159 6.11 -21.86 -3.65
N TYR A 160 6.21 -22.89 -2.80
CA TYR A 160 7.34 -23.17 -1.93
C TYR A 160 7.75 -24.64 -2.05
N THR A 161 8.97 -24.84 -2.56
CA THR A 161 9.67 -26.13 -2.60
C THR A 161 10.98 -26.02 -1.84
N GLU A 162 11.52 -27.17 -1.45
CA GLU A 162 12.82 -27.28 -0.79
C GLU A 162 13.92 -26.68 -1.67
N LYS A 163 14.57 -25.64 -1.16
CA LYS A 163 15.66 -24.91 -1.82
C LYS A 163 16.63 -24.38 -0.79
N GLU A 164 17.87 -24.20 -1.20
CA GLU A 164 18.87 -23.46 -0.42
C GLU A 164 18.90 -21.97 -0.82
N CYS A 165 19.26 -21.10 0.12
CA CYS A 165 19.58 -19.72 -0.20
C CYS A 165 21.01 -19.64 -0.75
N SER A 166 21.14 -19.22 -2.01
CA SER A 166 22.45 -19.06 -2.66
C SER A 166 23.40 -18.10 -1.94
N THR A 167 22.87 -17.07 -1.27
CA THR A 167 23.66 -16.08 -0.53
C THR A 167 23.96 -16.54 0.90
N CYS A 168 22.94 -16.92 1.66
CA CYS A 168 23.10 -17.27 3.09
C CYS A 168 23.59 -18.70 3.32
N LYS A 169 23.58 -19.58 2.31
CA LYS A 169 23.97 -21.00 2.40
C LYS A 169 23.25 -21.77 3.50
N ILE A 170 21.95 -21.47 3.66
CA ILE A 170 21.05 -22.18 4.57
C ILE A 170 19.84 -22.69 3.80
N PRO A 171 19.23 -23.81 4.22
CA PRO A 171 17.93 -24.23 3.71
C PRO A 171 16.93 -23.08 3.84
N LYS A 172 16.08 -22.86 2.84
CA LYS A 172 15.04 -21.82 2.89
C LYS A 172 13.75 -22.43 3.44
N PRO A 173 13.34 -22.08 4.68
CA PRO A 173 12.02 -22.47 5.16
C PRO A 173 10.93 -22.00 4.19
N ALA A 174 9.79 -22.70 4.15
CA ALA A 174 8.65 -22.20 3.41
C ALA A 174 8.27 -20.80 3.90
N ARG A 175 7.74 -19.96 3.00
CA ARG A 175 7.42 -18.55 3.28
C ARG A 175 8.61 -17.64 3.61
N SER A 176 9.85 -18.11 3.54
CA SER A 176 11.04 -17.28 3.71
C SER A 176 11.55 -16.66 2.40
N LYS A 177 12.23 -15.52 2.49
CA LYS A 177 12.93 -14.88 1.37
C LYS A 177 14.21 -14.20 1.84
N HIS A 178 15.24 -14.26 0.99
CA HIS A 178 16.43 -13.43 1.16
C HIS A 178 16.14 -12.02 0.65
N CYS A 179 16.28 -11.03 1.52
CA CYS A 179 16.24 -9.62 1.14
C CYS A 179 17.66 -9.16 0.84
N SER A 180 17.93 -8.75 -0.40
CA SER A 180 19.24 -8.23 -0.82
C SER A 180 19.59 -6.93 -0.10
N ILE A 181 18.61 -6.04 0.11
CA ILE A 181 18.80 -4.76 0.81
C ILE A 181 19.25 -5.02 2.25
N CYS A 182 18.52 -5.83 3.02
CA CYS A 182 18.90 -6.16 4.40
C CYS A 182 19.99 -7.24 4.50
N ASN A 183 20.41 -7.84 3.37
CA ASN A 183 21.34 -8.95 3.26
C ASN A 183 21.09 -10.11 4.26
N ARG A 184 19.83 -10.55 4.37
CA ARG A 184 19.43 -11.65 5.27
C ARG A 184 18.18 -12.39 4.81
N CYS A 185 18.06 -13.65 5.21
CA CYS A 185 16.82 -14.41 5.08
C CYS A 185 15.83 -14.01 6.19
N VAL A 186 14.57 -13.80 5.83
CA VAL A 186 13.49 -13.43 6.75
C VAL A 186 12.36 -14.46 6.62
N ALA A 187 11.88 -14.98 7.74
CA ALA A 187 10.76 -15.90 7.83
C ALA A 187 9.43 -15.17 7.60
N ARG A 188 8.47 -15.88 6.98
CA ARG A 188 7.16 -15.33 6.58
C ARG A 188 7.31 -13.93 5.98
N PHE A 189 8.20 -13.80 4.99
CA PHE A 189 8.56 -12.53 4.40
C PHE A 189 7.35 -11.91 3.69
N ASP A 190 7.08 -10.65 4.02
CA ASP A 190 6.02 -9.87 3.40
C ASP A 190 6.61 -8.92 2.35
N HIS A 191 7.37 -7.93 2.79
CA HIS A 191 8.09 -6.99 1.92
C HIS A 191 9.27 -6.35 2.68
N HIS A 192 10.14 -5.66 1.94
CA HIS A 192 11.08 -4.71 2.53
C HIS A 192 10.42 -3.33 2.55
N CYS A 193 10.31 -2.71 3.72
CA CYS A 193 9.68 -1.40 3.87
C CYS A 193 10.76 -0.33 4.04
N GLY A 194 10.95 0.51 3.01
CA GLY A 194 11.92 1.61 3.07
C GLY A 194 11.61 2.61 4.18
N TRP A 195 10.32 2.89 4.45
CA TRP A 195 9.89 3.75 5.55
C TRP A 195 10.32 3.24 6.93
N MET A 196 10.42 1.92 7.11
CA MET A 196 10.87 1.31 8.36
C MET A 196 12.36 0.99 8.35
N ASN A 197 13.03 1.17 7.20
CA ASN A 197 14.39 0.69 6.92
C ASN A 197 14.61 -0.76 7.40
N ASN A 198 13.58 -1.60 7.24
CA ASN A 198 13.55 -2.97 7.77
C ASN A 198 12.61 -3.84 6.92
N CYS A 199 12.82 -5.15 6.96
CA CYS A 199 11.86 -6.09 6.41
C CYS A 199 10.62 -6.17 7.30
N ILE A 200 9.46 -6.38 6.70
CA ILE A 200 8.25 -6.82 7.38
C ILE A 200 8.16 -8.34 7.21
N GLY A 201 8.10 -9.06 8.33
CA GLY A 201 8.10 -10.51 8.37
C GLY A 201 7.37 -11.04 9.58
N GLU A 202 7.58 -12.32 9.88
CA GLU A 202 6.88 -13.07 10.92
C GLU A 202 6.76 -12.34 12.27
N ARG A 203 7.86 -11.76 12.77
CA ARG A 203 7.94 -11.25 14.15
C ARG A 203 7.49 -9.80 14.34
N ASN A 204 7.54 -8.98 13.28
CA ASN A 204 7.24 -7.55 13.37
C ASN A 204 5.97 -7.13 12.62
N THR A 205 5.30 -8.03 11.87
CA THR A 205 4.02 -7.74 11.21
C THR A 205 2.98 -7.19 12.18
N ARG A 206 2.92 -7.68 13.43
CA ARG A 206 2.01 -7.16 14.45
C ARG A 206 2.25 -5.69 14.81
N TYR A 207 3.51 -5.27 14.86
CA TYR A 207 3.88 -3.88 15.16
C TYR A 207 3.59 -2.98 13.96
N PHE A 208 3.84 -3.48 12.76
CA PHE A 208 3.49 -2.80 11.52
C PHE A 208 1.97 -2.56 11.41
N MET A 209 1.15 -3.56 11.73
CA MET A 209 -0.32 -3.41 11.74
C MET A 209 -0.78 -2.41 12.82
N ALA A 210 -0.19 -2.46 14.02
CA ALA A 210 -0.49 -1.49 15.07
C ALA A 210 -0.08 -0.07 14.68
N PHE A 211 1.08 0.09 14.05
CA PHE A 211 1.57 1.35 13.50
C PHE A 211 0.57 1.94 12.50
N LEU A 212 0.16 1.17 11.48
CA LEU A 212 -0.78 1.63 10.45
C LEU A 212 -2.13 2.05 11.05
N LEU A 213 -2.69 1.22 11.94
CA LEU A 213 -3.98 1.50 12.57
C LEU A 213 -3.92 2.72 13.48
N TRP A 214 -2.86 2.84 14.28
CA TRP A 214 -2.68 3.99 15.16
C TRP A 214 -2.48 5.28 14.38
N HIS A 215 -1.69 5.23 13.30
CA HIS A 215 -1.50 6.38 12.42
C HIS A 215 -2.82 6.83 11.77
N LEU A 216 -3.63 5.89 11.31
CA LEU A 216 -4.95 6.18 10.78
C LEU A 216 -5.82 6.91 11.81
N PHE A 217 -5.89 6.39 13.04
CA PHE A 217 -6.67 7.05 14.11
C PHE A 217 -6.12 8.42 14.50
N LEU A 218 -4.80 8.60 14.50
CA LEU A 218 -4.17 9.89 14.78
C LEU A 218 -4.54 10.94 13.71
N CYS A 219 -4.52 10.57 12.43
CA CYS A 219 -4.93 11.47 11.34
C CYS A 219 -6.43 11.80 11.42
N LEU A 220 -7.29 10.81 11.65
CA LEU A 220 -8.74 11.02 11.82
C LEU A 220 -9.06 11.91 13.03
N TYR A 221 -8.37 11.70 14.15
CA TYR A 221 -8.47 12.56 15.32
C TYR A 221 -8.09 14.00 14.99
N GLY A 222 -6.98 14.21 14.27
CA GLY A 222 -6.56 15.54 13.82
C GLY A 222 -7.61 16.24 12.96
N ILE A 223 -8.24 15.53 12.02
CA ILE A 223 -9.32 16.06 11.18
C ILE A 223 -10.52 16.49 12.04
N VAL A 224 -10.97 15.63 12.95
CA VAL A 224 -12.12 15.91 13.82
C VAL A 224 -11.82 17.10 14.74
N ALA A 225 -10.62 17.14 15.35
CA ALA A 225 -10.21 18.22 16.23
C ALA A 225 -10.14 19.57 15.50
N LEU A 226 -9.55 19.61 14.29
CA LEU A 226 -9.52 20.82 13.46
C LEU A 226 -10.93 21.22 13.01
N GLY A 227 -11.80 20.25 12.68
CA GLY A 227 -13.21 20.50 12.38
C GLY A 227 -13.96 21.15 13.55
N PHE A 228 -13.74 20.69 14.78
CA PHE A 228 -14.31 21.32 15.97
C PHE A 228 -13.75 22.71 16.25
N VAL A 229 -12.46 22.96 15.98
CA VAL A 229 -11.90 24.31 16.03
C VAL A 229 -12.66 25.23 15.06
N LEU A 230 -12.78 24.85 13.79
CA LEU A 230 -13.46 25.67 12.78
C LEU A 230 -14.95 25.89 13.10
N ALA A 231 -15.66 24.84 13.51
CA ALA A 231 -17.05 24.94 13.94
C ALA A 231 -17.21 25.85 15.16
N GLY A 232 -16.27 25.79 16.11
CA GLY A 232 -16.23 26.67 17.28
C GLY A 232 -16.08 28.13 16.87
N ARG A 233 -15.15 28.42 15.96
CA ARG A 233 -14.92 29.78 15.45
C ARG A 233 -16.13 30.34 14.69
N LEU A 234 -16.79 29.53 13.87
CA LEU A 234 -18.03 29.92 13.19
C LEU A 234 -19.11 30.36 14.18
N LYS A 235 -19.24 29.65 15.31
CA LYS A 235 -20.23 29.93 16.34
C LYS A 235 -19.85 31.13 17.21
N GLU A 236 -18.62 31.20 17.67
CA GLU A 236 -18.10 32.27 18.53
C GLU A 236 -18.16 33.64 17.85
N LEU A 237 -17.78 33.69 16.57
CA LEU A 237 -17.81 34.91 15.76
C LEU A 237 -19.19 35.19 15.14
N ARG A 238 -20.19 34.32 15.39
CA ARG A 238 -21.54 34.41 14.83
C ARG A 238 -21.55 34.62 13.31
N VAL A 239 -20.63 33.96 12.60
CA VAL A 239 -20.37 34.18 11.16
C VAL A 239 -21.61 33.89 10.33
N VAL A 240 -22.32 32.81 10.66
CA VAL A 240 -23.57 32.44 9.98
C VAL A 240 -24.57 33.58 10.05
N TYR A 241 -24.76 34.19 11.23
CA TYR A 241 -25.66 35.33 11.42
C TYR A 241 -25.20 36.55 10.61
N ILE A 242 -23.91 36.91 10.69
CA ILE A 242 -23.35 38.06 9.97
C ILE A 242 -23.55 37.89 8.46
N LEU A 243 -23.22 36.73 7.91
CA LEU A 243 -23.36 36.46 6.47
C LEU A 243 -24.84 36.39 6.04
N THR A 244 -25.73 35.85 6.87
CA THR A 244 -27.18 35.87 6.63
C THR A 244 -27.68 37.30 6.48
N VAL A 245 -27.31 38.20 7.39
CA VAL A 245 -27.72 39.62 7.35
C VAL A 245 -27.06 40.35 6.19
N TYR A 246 -25.76 40.16 5.97
CA TYR A 246 -24.99 40.87 4.94
C TYR A 246 -25.45 40.53 3.51
N TYR A 247 -25.76 39.25 3.23
CA TYR A 247 -26.20 38.81 1.91
C TYR A 247 -27.74 38.73 1.77
N GLY A 248 -28.51 39.02 2.83
CA GLY A 248 -29.97 38.90 2.82
C GLY A 248 -30.48 37.47 2.56
N ILE A 249 -29.72 36.44 3.01
CA ILE A 249 -30.06 35.03 2.75
C ILE A 249 -30.82 34.46 3.94
N GLU A 250 -32.14 34.50 3.89
CA GLU A 250 -32.99 33.93 4.94
C GLU A 250 -33.21 32.43 4.74
N ASN A 251 -33.11 31.67 5.84
CA ASN A 251 -33.51 30.25 5.97
C ASN A 251 -32.99 29.28 4.88
N SER A 252 -31.89 29.61 4.20
CA SER A 252 -31.34 28.77 3.13
C SER A 252 -29.86 28.44 3.34
N PHE A 253 -29.60 27.28 3.95
CA PHE A 253 -28.23 26.79 4.13
C PHE A 253 -27.50 26.60 2.80
N ARG A 254 -28.16 26.09 1.76
CA ARG A 254 -27.53 25.85 0.45
C ARG A 254 -27.00 27.13 -0.21
N LYS A 255 -27.73 28.24 -0.07
CA LYS A 255 -27.31 29.55 -0.60
C LYS A 255 -26.23 30.18 0.27
N LEU A 256 -26.26 29.95 1.59
CA LEU A 256 -25.28 30.50 2.54
C LEU A 256 -23.95 29.73 2.54
N ALA A 257 -23.98 28.43 2.29
CA ALA A 257 -22.83 27.52 2.29
C ALA A 257 -21.62 28.04 1.49
N PRO A 258 -21.73 28.50 0.22
CA PRO A 258 -20.58 29.01 -0.51
C PRO A 258 -19.90 30.20 0.16
N HIS A 259 -20.66 31.11 0.80
CA HIS A 259 -20.11 32.26 1.53
C HIS A 259 -19.39 31.84 2.81
N VAL A 260 -19.95 30.86 3.54
CA VAL A 260 -19.31 30.27 4.72
C VAL A 260 -18.00 29.57 4.33
N VAL A 261 -18.02 28.79 3.24
CA VAL A 261 -16.82 28.12 2.70
C VAL A 261 -15.77 29.14 2.26
N GLN A 262 -16.17 30.19 1.55
CA GLN A 262 -15.26 31.26 1.13
C GLN A 262 -14.63 31.95 2.34
N TRP A 263 -15.41 32.25 3.39
CA TRP A 263 -14.88 32.83 4.62
C TRP A 263 -13.91 31.90 5.35
N LEU A 264 -14.23 30.60 5.44
CA LEU A 264 -13.35 29.58 6.04
C LEU A 264 -12.04 29.47 5.26
N LEU A 265 -12.09 29.45 3.93
CA LEU A 265 -10.91 29.40 3.08
C LEU A 265 -10.08 30.68 3.18
N GLY A 266 -10.70 31.85 3.33
CA GLY A 266 -9.99 33.12 3.48
C GLY A 266 -9.34 33.28 4.86
N SER A 267 -10.04 32.91 5.92
CA SER A 267 -9.65 33.20 7.30
C SER A 267 -8.90 32.05 7.99
N TYR A 268 -9.12 30.81 7.55
CA TYR A 268 -8.59 29.58 8.16
C TYR A 268 -8.00 28.61 7.12
N ASN A 269 -7.36 29.16 6.08
CA ASN A 269 -6.73 28.39 4.99
C ASN A 269 -5.80 27.28 5.51
N THR A 270 -5.03 27.55 6.56
CA THR A 270 -4.01 26.64 7.11
C THR A 270 -4.67 25.41 7.72
N GLN A 271 -5.75 25.59 8.50
CA GLN A 271 -6.50 24.50 9.11
C GLN A 271 -7.19 23.65 8.03
N ILE A 272 -7.76 24.29 7.00
CA ILE A 272 -8.36 23.56 5.87
C ILE A 272 -7.30 22.76 5.11
N LEU A 273 -6.14 23.35 4.81
CA LEU A 273 -5.05 22.64 4.12
C LEU A 273 -4.54 21.44 4.93
N LEU A 274 -4.37 21.62 6.25
CA LEU A 274 -4.00 20.53 7.17
C LEU A 274 -5.07 19.42 7.18
N MET A 275 -6.36 19.76 7.22
CA MET A 275 -7.44 18.77 7.15
C MET A 275 -7.43 18.00 5.84
N VAL A 276 -7.23 18.67 4.70
CA VAL A 276 -7.11 18.02 3.38
C VAL A 276 -5.90 17.08 3.35
N PHE A 277 -4.74 17.55 3.80
CA PHE A 277 -3.54 16.72 3.90
C PHE A 277 -3.78 15.46 4.76
N LEU A 278 -4.33 15.63 5.97
CA LEU A 278 -4.65 14.52 6.85
C LEU A 278 -5.69 13.57 6.25
N ALA A 279 -6.67 14.08 5.49
CA ALA A 279 -7.69 13.25 4.84
C ALA A 279 -7.08 12.38 3.73
N VAL A 280 -6.20 12.95 2.90
CA VAL A 280 -5.46 12.20 1.87
C VAL A 280 -4.60 11.11 2.51
N VAL A 281 -3.84 11.46 3.56
CA VAL A 281 -3.01 10.49 4.29
C VAL A 281 -3.88 9.40 4.94
N SER A 282 -5.03 9.76 5.53
CA SER A 282 -5.97 8.80 6.13
C SER A 282 -6.53 7.83 5.10
N LEU A 283 -6.87 8.30 3.90
CA LEU A 283 -7.34 7.43 2.81
C LEU A 283 -6.28 6.41 2.42
N LEU A 284 -5.04 6.86 2.21
CA LEU A 284 -3.91 5.99 1.86
C LEU A 284 -3.65 4.95 2.96
N LEU A 285 -3.62 5.38 4.22
CA LEU A 285 -3.43 4.50 5.38
C LEU A 285 -4.58 3.49 5.52
N ALA A 286 -5.83 3.91 5.31
CA ALA A 286 -6.99 3.02 5.39
C ALA A 286 -6.95 1.95 4.28
N SER A 287 -6.63 2.34 3.05
CA SER A 287 -6.48 1.39 1.93
C SER A 287 -5.34 0.40 2.21
N PHE A 288 -4.19 0.89 2.67
CA PHE A 288 -3.03 0.05 2.94
C PHE A 288 -3.24 -0.88 4.13
N PHE A 289 -3.82 -0.38 5.23
CA PHE A 289 -4.23 -1.19 6.36
C PHE A 289 -5.27 -2.25 5.96
N GLY A 290 -6.29 -1.88 5.18
CA GLY A 290 -7.32 -2.80 4.71
C GLY A 290 -6.74 -3.94 3.88
N TYR A 291 -5.79 -3.64 2.99
CA TYR A 291 -5.05 -4.64 2.23
C TYR A 291 -4.29 -5.61 3.15
N HIS A 292 -3.47 -5.11 4.07
CA HIS A 292 -2.71 -5.98 4.98
C HIS A 292 -3.60 -6.71 6.01
N ALA A 293 -4.73 -6.12 6.42
CA ALA A 293 -5.71 -6.79 7.26
C ALA A 293 -6.34 -8.00 6.54
N ASN A 294 -6.63 -7.87 5.24
CA ASN A 294 -7.10 -8.98 4.42
C ASN A 294 -6.03 -10.08 4.24
N LEU A 295 -4.76 -9.69 4.09
CA LEU A 295 -3.63 -10.62 4.08
C LEU A 295 -3.50 -11.39 5.40
N CYS A 296 -3.62 -10.69 6.53
CA CYS A 296 -3.65 -11.30 7.86
C CYS A 296 -4.84 -12.26 8.01
N ARG A 297 -6.02 -11.88 7.50
CA ARG A 297 -7.25 -12.70 7.53
C ARG A 297 -7.09 -14.00 6.74
N THR A 298 -6.41 -13.98 5.60
CA THR A 298 -6.23 -15.12 4.68
C THR A 298 -4.89 -15.84 4.84
N ASN A 299 -4.15 -15.54 5.92
CA ASN A 299 -2.79 -16.00 6.19
C ASN A 299 -1.88 -15.99 4.94
N THR A 300 -1.96 -14.93 4.16
CA THR A 300 -1.15 -14.72 2.95
C THR A 300 -0.23 -13.51 3.18
N THR A 301 0.96 -13.47 2.59
CA THR A 301 1.82 -12.28 2.56
C THR A 301 1.77 -11.57 1.20
N THR A 302 2.21 -10.31 1.09
CA THR A 302 2.31 -9.60 -0.19
C THR A 302 3.19 -10.37 -1.18
N ASN A 303 4.33 -10.89 -0.72
CA ASN A 303 5.20 -11.75 -1.53
C ASN A 303 4.50 -13.02 -2.01
N GLU A 304 3.62 -13.61 -1.20
CA GLU A 304 2.82 -14.77 -1.60
C GLU A 304 1.76 -14.41 -2.64
N THR A 305 1.11 -13.25 -2.52
CA THR A 305 0.15 -12.78 -3.51
C THR A 305 0.79 -12.68 -4.90
N VAL A 306 2.01 -12.14 -5.00
CA VAL A 306 2.75 -12.09 -6.26
C VAL A 306 3.06 -13.50 -6.78
N LYS A 307 3.59 -14.38 -5.93
CA LYS A 307 3.88 -15.78 -6.31
C LYS A 307 2.66 -16.55 -6.79
N TRP A 308 1.53 -16.39 -6.10
CA TRP A 308 0.27 -16.99 -6.50
C TRP A 308 -0.19 -16.43 -7.84
N GLN A 309 -0.09 -15.12 -8.05
CA GLN A 309 -0.43 -14.51 -9.34
C GLN A 309 0.41 -15.10 -10.49
N ASP A 310 1.72 -15.24 -10.29
CA ASP A 310 2.63 -15.83 -11.27
C ASP A 310 2.28 -17.29 -11.56
N HIS A 311 2.02 -18.08 -10.52
CA HIS A 311 1.62 -19.48 -10.65
C HIS A 311 0.30 -19.64 -11.41
N MET A 312 -0.70 -18.82 -11.09
CA MET A 312 -2.00 -18.81 -11.75
C MET A 312 -1.90 -18.40 -13.22
N ASN A 313 -1.07 -17.39 -13.51
CA ASN A 313 -0.80 -16.97 -14.88
C ASN A 313 -0.09 -18.07 -15.68
N TRP A 314 0.87 -18.77 -15.08
CA TRP A 314 1.53 -19.93 -15.70
C TRP A 314 0.55 -21.07 -15.97
N LEU A 315 -0.29 -21.43 -14.99
CA LEU A 315 -1.30 -22.47 -15.16
C LEU A 315 -2.28 -22.14 -16.29
N ARG A 316 -2.73 -20.88 -16.39
CA ARG A 316 -3.60 -20.42 -17.49
C ARG A 316 -2.94 -20.66 -18.84
N LYS A 317 -1.68 -20.24 -19.01
CA LYS A 317 -0.91 -20.45 -20.26
C LYS A 317 -0.74 -21.94 -20.60
N VAL A 318 -0.48 -22.78 -19.59
CA VAL A 318 -0.36 -24.24 -19.80
C VAL A 318 -1.68 -24.85 -20.25
N ASN A 319 -2.80 -24.43 -19.65
CA ASN A 319 -4.13 -24.91 -20.03
C ASN A 319 -4.50 -24.45 -21.45
N GLU A 320 -4.22 -23.20 -21.81
CA GLU A 320 -4.40 -22.69 -23.18
C GLU A 320 -3.55 -23.45 -24.20
N ALA A 321 -2.29 -23.73 -23.88
CA ALA A 321 -1.40 -24.53 -24.73
C ALA A 321 -1.89 -25.98 -24.88
N ARG A 322 -2.36 -26.61 -23.80
CA ARG A 322 -2.95 -27.96 -23.83
C ARG A 322 -4.23 -27.99 -24.67
N ALA A 323 -5.11 -27.00 -24.50
CA ALA A 323 -6.32 -26.87 -25.30
C ALA A 323 -6.00 -26.68 -26.79
N SER A 324 -5.02 -25.85 -27.11
CA SER A 324 -4.55 -25.63 -28.48
C SER A 324 -3.95 -26.90 -29.09
N ALA A 325 -3.13 -27.63 -28.33
CA ALA A 325 -2.56 -28.91 -28.78
C ALA A 325 -3.64 -29.99 -28.96
N ALA A 326 -4.64 -30.05 -28.09
CA ALA A 326 -5.78 -30.95 -28.23
C ALA A 326 -6.62 -30.63 -29.47
N ALA A 327 -6.88 -29.34 -29.74
CA ALA A 327 -7.57 -28.88 -30.94
C ALA A 327 -6.79 -29.25 -32.22
N LEU A 328 -5.47 -29.06 -32.23
CA LEU A 328 -4.60 -29.45 -33.35
C LEU A 328 -4.60 -30.97 -33.56
N LYS A 329 -4.53 -31.76 -32.48
CA LYS A 329 -4.60 -33.23 -32.57
C LYS A 329 -5.95 -33.70 -33.12
N ALA A 330 -7.04 -33.05 -32.70
CA ALA A 330 -8.38 -33.31 -33.23
C ALA A 330 -8.49 -32.95 -34.73
N SER A 331 -7.88 -31.84 -35.18
CA SER A 331 -7.88 -31.49 -36.61
C SER A 331 -7.07 -32.47 -37.46
N ILE A 332 -5.91 -32.92 -36.97
CA ILE A 332 -5.07 -33.91 -37.68
C ILE A 332 -5.80 -35.25 -37.79
N ASN A 333 -6.41 -35.74 -36.70
CA ASN A 333 -7.19 -36.98 -36.73
C ASN A 333 -8.45 -36.88 -37.60
N GLY A 334 -9.04 -35.68 -37.72
CA GLY A 334 -10.14 -35.41 -38.63
C GLY A 334 -9.74 -35.37 -40.11
N MET A 335 -8.45 -35.21 -40.42
CA MET A 335 -7.93 -35.25 -41.80
C MET A 335 -7.68 -36.68 -42.30
N SER A 336 -7.57 -37.67 -41.41
CA SER A 336 -7.37 -39.09 -41.78
C SER A 336 -8.67 -39.87 -42.03
N SER A 337 -9.85 -39.28 -41.82
CA SER A 337 -11.14 -39.85 -42.21
C SER A 337 -11.80 -38.99 -43.28
N GLU A 338 -12.34 -39.63 -44.32
CA GLU A 338 -12.90 -39.09 -45.56
C GLU A 338 -13.55 -37.69 -45.50
N ARG A 339 -13.27 -36.90 -46.56
CA ARG A 339 -13.88 -35.59 -46.85
C ARG A 339 -15.42 -35.67 -46.85
N LYS A 340 -16.06 -35.01 -45.88
CA LYS A 340 -17.45 -34.53 -46.00
C LYS A 340 -17.47 -33.09 -46.54
N PRO A 341 -18.52 -32.68 -47.27
CA PRO A 341 -18.56 -31.42 -48.03
C PRO A 341 -18.50 -30.18 -47.12
N PRO A 342 -18.11 -29.01 -47.65
CA PRO A 342 -17.76 -27.85 -46.84
C PRO A 342 -19.00 -27.22 -46.20
N ASP A 343 -19.08 -27.27 -44.87
CA ASP A 343 -20.00 -26.45 -44.10
C ASP A 343 -19.65 -24.95 -44.23
N SER A 344 -20.68 -24.11 -44.21
CA SER A 344 -20.56 -22.68 -44.51
C SER A 344 -19.56 -21.95 -43.60
N LYS A 345 -18.69 -21.13 -44.21
CA LYS A 345 -17.62 -20.36 -43.53
C LYS A 345 -18.10 -19.51 -42.34
N TRP A 346 -19.40 -19.17 -42.30
CA TRP A 346 -20.01 -18.38 -41.24
C TRP A 346 -20.19 -19.15 -39.93
N LYS A 347 -20.44 -20.47 -39.96
CA LYS A 347 -20.55 -21.27 -38.72
C LYS A 347 -19.21 -21.48 -38.02
N THR A 348 -18.10 -21.47 -38.76
CA THR A 348 -16.75 -21.62 -38.21
C THR A 348 -16.26 -20.35 -37.51
N PHE A 349 -16.68 -19.17 -37.99
CA PHE A 349 -16.36 -17.88 -37.38
C PHE A 349 -17.08 -17.65 -36.05
N PHE A 350 -18.31 -18.19 -35.90
CA PHE A 350 -19.10 -18.12 -34.67
C PHE A 350 -18.94 -19.33 -33.74
N ARG A 351 -18.11 -20.30 -34.09
CA ARG A 351 -17.70 -21.35 -33.15
C ARG A 351 -16.70 -20.70 -32.20
N ARG A 352 -17.22 -20.06 -31.14
CA ARG A 352 -16.44 -19.82 -29.93
C ARG A 352 -15.70 -21.13 -29.65
N SER A 353 -14.36 -21.07 -29.68
CA SER A 353 -13.55 -22.14 -29.10
C SER A 353 -14.19 -22.48 -27.76
N PRO A 354 -14.43 -23.77 -27.44
CA PRO A 354 -14.85 -24.15 -26.10
C PRO A 354 -13.68 -23.89 -25.15
N LEU A 355 -13.50 -22.60 -24.81
CA LEU A 355 -13.06 -22.15 -23.50
C LEU A 355 -14.26 -22.26 -22.55
N GLU A 356 -15.04 -23.35 -22.65
CA GLU A 356 -15.94 -23.73 -21.58
C GLU A 356 -15.07 -24.36 -20.51
N ASP A 357 -14.94 -23.61 -19.42
CA ASP A 357 -14.57 -24.09 -18.11
C ASP A 357 -13.21 -24.79 -18.04
N SER A 358 -12.14 -24.03 -18.31
CA SER A 358 -10.84 -24.33 -17.71
C SER A 358 -11.02 -24.24 -16.20
N GLY A 359 -11.40 -25.36 -15.57
CA GLY A 359 -11.89 -25.45 -14.19
C GLY A 359 -11.20 -24.45 -13.28
N ALA A 360 -12.00 -23.59 -12.65
CA ALA A 360 -11.53 -22.49 -11.83
C ALA A 360 -10.35 -22.95 -10.98
N VAL A 361 -9.14 -22.47 -11.31
CA VAL A 361 -7.93 -22.90 -10.61
C VAL A 361 -8.07 -22.43 -9.15
N VAL A 362 -8.35 -23.36 -8.26
CA VAL A 362 -8.59 -23.04 -6.85
C VAL A 362 -7.24 -22.81 -6.18
N LYS A 363 -7.03 -21.60 -5.66
CA LYS A 363 -5.89 -21.29 -4.79
C LYS A 363 -5.99 -22.13 -3.51
N ASN A 364 -5.19 -23.18 -3.38
CA ASN A 364 -5.12 -24.00 -2.18
C ASN A 364 -4.05 -23.47 -1.21
N ASN A 365 -4.43 -22.55 -0.32
CA ASN A 365 -3.53 -22.00 0.69
C ASN A 365 -3.54 -22.86 1.97
N ILE A 366 -2.59 -23.79 2.10
CA ILE A 366 -2.46 -24.67 3.28
C ILE A 366 -2.17 -23.92 4.60
N TYR A 367 -1.77 -22.64 4.51
CA TYR A 367 -1.52 -21.80 5.68
C TYR A 367 -2.78 -21.12 6.20
N ASP A 368 -3.86 -21.04 5.41
CA ASP A 368 -5.13 -20.51 5.87
C ASP A 368 -5.86 -21.56 6.73
N LYS A 369 -5.97 -21.30 8.03
CA LYS A 369 -6.64 -22.18 9.01
C LYS A 369 -7.87 -21.53 9.62
N GLY A 370 -8.45 -20.53 8.94
CA GLY A 370 -9.57 -19.75 9.43
C GLY A 370 -9.14 -18.46 10.15
N ILE A 371 -10.02 -17.47 10.08
CA ILE A 371 -9.75 -16.06 10.44
C ILE A 371 -9.12 -15.91 11.82
N LEU A 372 -9.71 -16.54 12.84
CA LEU A 372 -9.22 -16.43 14.22
C LEU A 372 -7.82 -16.99 14.38
N HIS A 373 -7.54 -18.16 13.80
CA HIS A 373 -6.21 -18.76 13.84
C HIS A 373 -5.20 -17.90 13.10
N ASN A 374 -5.56 -17.39 11.93
CA ASN A 374 -4.67 -16.60 11.07
C ASN A 374 -4.27 -15.27 11.74
N VAL A 375 -5.24 -14.57 12.34
CA VAL A 375 -4.99 -13.34 13.10
C VAL A 375 -4.17 -13.64 14.36
N TRP A 376 -4.46 -14.73 15.07
CA TRP A 376 -3.67 -15.15 16.23
C TRP A 376 -2.22 -15.48 15.86
N GLU A 377 -1.97 -16.07 14.70
CA GLU A 377 -0.61 -16.30 14.20
C GLU A 377 0.14 -14.98 13.95
N VAL A 378 -0.54 -13.92 13.53
CA VAL A 378 0.10 -12.60 13.37
C VAL A 378 0.42 -11.96 14.73
N ILE A 379 -0.51 -12.02 15.68
CA ILE A 379 -0.34 -11.42 17.01
C ILE A 379 0.75 -12.16 17.82
N SER A 380 0.70 -13.50 17.77
CA SER A 380 1.57 -14.41 18.51
C SER A 380 2.21 -15.41 17.54
N PRO A 381 3.26 -14.99 16.79
CA PRO A 381 3.87 -15.80 15.75
C PRO A 381 4.54 -17.06 16.32
N PRO A 382 4.60 -18.17 15.55
CA PRO A 382 5.18 -19.43 16.00
C PRO A 382 6.52 -19.27 16.69
N SER A 383 7.43 -18.46 16.14
CA SER A 383 8.77 -18.24 16.69
C SER A 383 8.83 -17.54 18.05
N THR A 384 7.69 -17.01 18.54
CA THR A 384 7.56 -16.41 19.88
C THR A 384 6.86 -17.33 20.88
N ARG A 385 6.33 -18.47 20.43
CA ARG A 385 5.63 -19.44 21.27
C ARG A 385 6.64 -20.36 21.98
N ARG A 386 6.33 -20.75 23.22
CA ARG A 386 7.16 -21.68 24.01
C ARG A 386 7.45 -23.00 23.31
N SER A 387 6.53 -23.48 22.45
CA SER A 387 6.70 -24.71 21.67
C SER A 387 7.86 -24.63 20.66
N PHE A 388 8.07 -23.47 20.04
CA PHE A 388 9.17 -23.23 19.09
C PHE A 388 10.53 -23.15 19.80
N LEU A 389 10.54 -22.66 21.05
CA LEU A 389 11.75 -22.60 21.88
C LEU A 389 12.12 -23.97 22.47
N ARG A 390 11.14 -24.85 22.73
CA ARG A 390 11.36 -26.17 23.33
C ARG A 390 12.00 -27.18 22.37
N THR A 391 11.81 -27.06 21.07
CA THR A 391 12.54 -27.88 20.07
C THR A 391 14.05 -27.64 20.14
N LYS A 392 14.51 -26.49 20.68
CA LYS A 392 15.93 -26.22 20.95
C LYS A 392 16.56 -27.19 21.95
N SER A 393 15.79 -27.73 22.91
CA SER A 393 16.35 -28.58 23.98
C SER A 393 16.34 -30.08 23.67
N LYS A 394 15.75 -30.50 22.55
CA LYS A 394 15.68 -31.92 22.16
C LYS A 394 16.69 -32.29 21.06
N SER A 395 17.37 -31.30 20.49
CA SER A 395 18.33 -31.47 19.39
C SER A 395 19.77 -31.07 19.77
N SER A 396 20.05 -30.92 21.07
CA SER A 396 21.37 -30.57 21.62
C SER A 396 21.96 -31.74 22.37
#